data_AF-A0A3A0B5X2-F1
#
_entry.id   AF-A0A3A0B5X2-F1
#
_cell.length_a   1.000
_cell.length_b   1.000
_cell.length_c   1.000
_cell.angle_alpha   90.00
_cell.angle_beta   90.00
_cell.angle_gamma   90.00
#
_symmetry.space_group_name_H-M   'P 1'
#
loop_
_entity.id
_entity.type
_entity.pdbx_description
1 polymer ?
#
loop_
_entity_poly.entity_id
_entity_poly.type
_entity_poly.pdbx_seq_one_letter_code
_entity_poly.pdbx_strand_id
1 'polypeptide(L)' 'MEQSNKLRKLHPNIWIVTATSLLMDISSEMIVYLIPLFLSNVLGVRMAFIGLIDGVAETTASLLKVYSGALSDRLGQR' A
#
# COMPACT_ATOMS: atom_id res chain seq x y z
N MET A 1 -2.75 12.70 33.24
CA MET A 1 -2.08 11.38 33.35
C MET A 1 -3.05 10.19 33.21
N GLU A 2 -4.24 10.36 32.59
CA GLU A 2 -5.27 9.29 32.55
C GLU A 2 -5.30 8.49 31.23
N GLN A 3 -4.70 9.02 30.16
CA GLN A 3 -4.70 8.39 28.82
C GLN A 3 -3.74 7.19 28.70
N SER A 4 -2.65 7.16 29.50
CA SER A 4 -1.60 6.13 29.40
C SER A 4 -2.11 4.71 29.71
N ASN A 5 -3.13 4.57 30.57
CA ASN A 5 -3.69 3.26 30.95
C ASN A 5 -4.73 2.70 29.96
N LYS A 6 -5.23 3.48 28.99
CA LYS A 6 -6.18 2.96 27.98
C LYS A 6 -5.49 2.14 26.90
N LEU A 7 -4.28 2.52 26.47
CA LEU A 7 -3.51 1.80 25.45
C LEU A 7 -3.14 0.37 25.90
N ARG A 8 -2.87 0.18 27.20
CA ARG A 8 -2.62 -1.15 27.80
C ARG A 8 -3.87 -2.02 27.97
N LYS A 9 -5.07 -1.48 27.80
CA LYS A 9 -6.35 -2.22 27.87
C LYS A 9 -6.85 -2.72 26.51
N LEU A 10 -6.14 -2.43 25.42
CA LEU A 10 -6.50 -2.91 24.08
C LEU A 10 -6.20 -4.41 23.96
N HIS A 11 -7.06 -5.13 23.24
CA HIS A 11 -6.90 -6.57 23.01
C HIS A 11 -5.54 -6.85 22.35
N PRO A 12 -4.79 -7.90 22.75
CA PRO A 12 -3.44 -8.17 22.23
C PRO A 12 -3.37 -8.24 20.70
N ASN A 13 -4.42 -8.71 20.04
CA ASN A 13 -4.48 -8.77 18.57
C ASN A 13 -4.36 -7.39 17.91
N ILE A 14 -4.80 -6.32 18.57
CA ILE A 14 -4.69 -4.96 18.02
C ILE A 14 -3.22 -4.59 17.88
N TRP A 15 -2.40 -4.87 18.90
CA TRP A 15 -0.96 -4.63 18.84
C TRP A 15 -0.28 -5.40 17.72
N ILE A 16 -0.66 -6.67 17.53
CA ILE A 16 -0.10 -7.52 16.47
C ILE A 16 -0.50 -6.99 15.08
N VAL A 17 -1.77 -6.65 14.87
CA VAL A 17 -2.25 -6.13 13.58
C VAL A 17 -1.65 -4.77 13.28
N THR A 18 -1.53 -3.87 14.26
CA THR A 18 -0.89 -2.57 14.07
C THR A 18 0.58 -2.71 13.70
N ALA A 19 1.32 -3.60 14.38
CA ALA A 19 2.73 -3.86 14.04
C ALA A 19 2.88 -4.44 12.62
N THR A 20 2.06 -5.43 12.27
CA THR A 20 2.07 -6.03 10.93
C THR A 20 1.66 -5.03 9.85
N SER A 21 0.65 -4.20 10.10
CA SER A 21 0.23 -3.14 9.18
C SER A 21 1.35 -2.13 8.94
N LEU A 22 2.03 -1.69 10.00
CA LEU A 22 3.15 -0.76 9.87
C LEU A 22 4.28 -1.35 9.01
N LEU A 23 4.64 -2.61 9.24
CA LEU A 23 5.66 -3.29 8.42
C LEU A 23 5.20 -3.46 6.96
N MET A 24 3.92 -3.73 6.75
CA MET A 24 3.33 -3.83 5.41
C MET A 24 3.38 -2.48 4.67
N ASP A 25 3.07 -1.38 5.36
CA ASP A 25 3.09 -0.03 4.79
C ASP A 25 4.52 0.36 4.38
N ILE A 26 5.49 0.16 5.28
CA ILE A 26 6.92 0.40 4.98
C ILE A 26 7.35 -0.42 3.76
N SER A 27 7.04 -1.72 3.74
CA SER A 27 7.44 -2.61 2.66
C SER A 27 6.83 -2.20 1.32
N SER A 28 5.56 -1.82 1.33
CA SER A 28 4.83 -1.44 0.12
C SER A 28 5.32 -0.10 -0.44
N GLU A 29 5.59 0.89 0.42
CA GLU A 29 6.10 2.20 0.01
C GLU A 29 7.54 2.12 -0.52
N MET A 30 8.37 1.25 0.07
CA MET A 30 9.74 1.01 -0.42
C MET A 30 9.77 0.53 -1.87
N ILE A 31 8.84 -0.34 -2.27
CA ILE A 31 8.78 -0.90 -3.62
C ILE A 31 8.56 0.19 -4.68
N VAL A 32 7.76 1.21 -4.36
CA VAL A 32 7.47 2.35 -5.27
C VAL A 32 8.76 3.06 -5.69
N TYR A 33 9.76 3.14 -4.81
CA TYR A 33 11.05 3.76 -5.12
C TYR A 33 12.08 2.77 -5.64
N LEU A 34 12.08 1.54 -5.13
CA LEU A 34 13.06 0.52 -5.50
C LEU A 34 12.89 0.05 -6.95
N ILE A 35 11.66 -0.09 -7.45
CA ILE A 35 11.41 -0.54 -8.83
C ILE A 35 12.01 0.43 -9.86
N PRO A 36 11.72 1.76 -9.83
CA PRO A 36 12.34 2.72 -10.73
C PRO A 36 13.87 2.72 -10.65
N LEU A 37 14.43 2.68 -9.44
CA LEU A 37 15.88 2.66 -9.22
C LEU A 37 16.53 1.40 -9.79
N PHE A 38 15.89 0.25 -9.64
CA PHE A 38 16.38 -1.01 -10.20
C PHE A 38 16.32 -0.99 -11.74
N LEU A 39 15.20 -0.53 -12.30
CA LEU A 39 15.03 -0.41 -13.74
C LEU A 39 16.06 0.54 -14.36
N SER A 40 16.34 1.69 -13.72
CA SER A 40 17.31 2.65 -14.24
C SER A 40 18.75 2.20 -14.04
N ASN A 41 19.13 1.75 -12.84
CA ASN A 41 20.53 1.58 -12.46
C ASN A 41 21.07 0.19 -12.78
N VAL A 42 20.22 -0.85 -12.72
CA VAL A 42 20.65 -2.23 -12.97
C VAL A 42 20.30 -2.65 -14.39
N LEU A 43 19.08 -2.37 -14.83
CA LEU A 43 18.59 -2.78 -16.15
C LEU A 43 18.83 -1.73 -17.25
N GLY A 44 19.26 -0.52 -16.90
CA GLY A 44 19.57 0.53 -17.88
C GLY A 44 18.36 1.07 -18.64
N VAL A 45 17.15 0.89 -18.10
CA VAL A 45 15.90 1.32 -18.75
C VAL A 45 15.83 2.85 -18.74
N ARG A 46 15.46 3.43 -19.88
CA ARG A 46 15.30 4.89 -20.00
C ARG A 46 14.11 5.38 -19.17
N MET A 47 14.25 6.55 -18.55
CA MET A 47 13.19 7.16 -17.71
C MET A 47 11.83 7.29 -18.41
N ALA A 48 11.79 7.52 -19.73
CA ALA A 48 10.55 7.59 -20.48
C ALA A 48 9.73 6.27 -20.42
N PHE A 49 10.41 5.11 -20.45
CA PHE A 49 9.75 3.81 -20.33
C PHE A 49 9.36 3.49 -18.88
N ILE A 50 10.16 3.92 -17.91
CA ILE A 50 9.83 3.78 -16.49
C ILE A 50 8.54 4.56 -16.19
N GLY A 51 8.42 5.81 -16.66
CA GLY A 51 7.20 6.60 -16.52
C GLY A 51 5.99 6.01 -17.25
N LEU A 52 6.20 5.34 -18.39
CA LEU A 52 5.13 4.60 -19.08
C LEU A 52 4.63 3.42 -18.23
N ILE A 53 5.54 2.63 -17.67
CA ILE A 53 5.20 1.50 -16.78
C ILE A 53 4.40 2.00 -15.58
N ASP A 54 4.89 3.04 -14.92
CA ASP A 54 4.26 3.62 -13.73
C ASP A 54 2.88 4.20 -14.06
N GLY A 55 2.75 4.91 -15.18
CA GLY A 55 1.47 5.42 -15.65
C GLY A 55 0.44 4.33 -15.95
N VAL A 56 0.85 3.22 -16.59
CA VAL A 56 -0.04 2.07 -16.85
C VAL A 56 -0.42 1.38 -15.55
N ALA A 57 0.52 1.24 -14.61
CA ALA A 57 0.28 0.64 -13.30
C ALA A 57 -0.74 1.47 -12.50
N GLU A 58 -0.55 2.78 -12.37
CA GLU A 58 -1.45 3.67 -11.63
C GLU A 58 -2.83 3.75 -12.28
N THR A 59 -2.89 3.79 -13.62
CA THR A 59 -4.17 3.77 -14.35
C THR A 59 -4.93 2.47 -14.08
N THR A 60 -4.24 1.33 -14.15
CA THR A 60 -4.84 0.02 -13.88
C THR A 60 -5.32 -0.07 -12.43
N ALA A 61 -4.49 0.36 -11.48
CA ALA A 61 -4.84 0.40 -10.07
C ALA A 61 -6.06 1.30 -9.81
N SER A 62 -6.10 2.48 -10.42
CA SER A 62 -7.22 3.41 -10.31
C SER A 62 -8.52 2.85 -10.87
N LEU A 63 -8.48 2.22 -12.06
CA LEU A 63 -9.64 1.55 -12.64
C LEU A 63 -10.14 0.41 -11.76
N LEU A 64 -9.21 -0.41 -11.25
CA LEU A 64 -9.53 -1.51 -10.34
C LEU A 64 -10.14 -0.99 -9.03
N LYS A 65 -9.62 0.08 -8.42
CA LYS A 65 -10.17 0.68 -7.20
C LYS A 65 -11.64 1.09 -7.39
N VAL A 66 -11.98 1.70 -8.53
CA VAL A 66 -13.36 2.08 -8.85
C VAL A 66 -14.25 0.85 -8.99
N TYR A 67 -13.78 -0.17 -9.71
CA TYR A 67 -14.54 -1.40 -9.91
C TYR A 67 -14.71 -2.19 -8.59
N SER A 68 -13.64 -2.35 -7.81
CA SER A 68 -13.65 -3.06 -6.54
C SER A 68 -14.49 -2.34 -5.50
N GLY A 69 -14.47 -1.00 -5.49
CA GLY A 69 -15.35 -0.20 -4.64
C GLY A 69 -16.82 -0.42 -4.97
N ALA A 70 -17.19 -0.31 -6.25
CA ALA A 70 -18.56 -0.56 -6.68
C ALA A 70 -19.01 -2.02 -6.41
N LEU A 71 -18.10 -2.98 -6.56
CA LEU A 71 -18.36 -4.37 -6.22
C LEU A 71 -18.55 -4.56 -4.71
N SER A 72 -17.64 -4.01 -3.89
CA SER A 72 -17.72 -4.07 -2.43
C SER A 72 -19.00 -3.45 -1.89
N ASP A 73 -19.41 -2.29 -2.44
CA ASP A 73 -20.64 -1.59 -2.06
C ASP A 73 -21.90 -2.41 -2.43
N ARG A 74 -21.88 -3.12 -3.56
CA ARG A 74 -22.97 -4.02 -3.98
C ARG A 74 -23.04 -5.31 -3.16
N LEU A 75 -21.90 -5.82 -2.71
CA LEU A 75 -21.82 -7.01 -1.86
C LEU A 75 -22.17 -6.72 -0.40
N GLY A 76 -22.18 -5.45 0.01
CA GLY A 76 -23.03 -4.95 1.10
C GLY A 76 -22.90 -5.68 2.44
N GLN A 77 -21.73 -6.21 2.79
CA GLN A 77 -21.49 -6.73 4.13
C GLN A 77 -21.01 -5.60 5.03
N ARG A 78 -21.98 -4.92 5.64
CA ARG A 78 -21.79 -4.24 6.92
C ARG A 78 -21.93 -5.26 8.05
#